data_AF-A0A7D4XKH5-F1
#
_entry.id   AF-A0A7D4XKH5-F1
#
_cell.length_a   1.000
_cell.length_b   1.000
_cell.length_c   1.000
_cell.angle_alpha   90.00
_cell.angle_beta   90.00
_cell.angle_gamma   90.00
#
_symmetry.space_group_name_H-M   'P 1'
#
loop_
_entity.id
_entity.type
_entity.pdbx_description
1 polymer ?
#
loop_
_entity_poly.entity_id
_entity_poly.type
_entity_poly.pdbx_seq_one_letter_code
_entity_poly.pdbx_strand_id
1 'polypeptide(L)'
;MYFTATSPYIFMLILLIRGVTLDGAELGLKYYLLPDWSKLREPQVWVDAGTQIVFTYSLALGTLTALGSYNKFHHNAFRDSIIFSCINSFTSLLAGLVIFSVLGFMAKRQGVSIADVAESGPGLAFIAYPEAVAQMPAAPFWSVLFFVMILLLGLDSQFVGVEGFVTAIVDYFPHQLRRGKRREIFIGCVCIFCFTIGLSMVTEGGMYVFQLFDYYAASRIVLVMTFFECVVVAYIYGMFPEKGILLTF
;
A
#
# COMPACT_ATOMS: atom_id res chain seq x y z
N MET A 1 2.26 15.81 3.00
CA MET A 1 2.87 14.52 2.61
C MET A 1 4.34 14.62 2.20
N TYR A 2 4.99 15.80 2.10
CA TYR A 2 6.39 15.86 1.62
C TYR A 2 7.36 15.00 2.43
N PHE A 3 7.38 15.15 3.76
CA PHE A 3 8.28 14.37 4.62
C PHE A 3 7.89 12.88 4.65
N THR A 4 6.61 12.61 4.88
CA THR A 4 6.06 11.26 5.06
C THR A 4 6.21 10.40 3.80
N ALA A 5 6.01 10.99 2.61
CA ALA A 5 6.08 10.25 1.35
C ALA A 5 7.52 10.08 0.82
N THR A 6 8.43 11.01 1.13
CA THR A 6 9.82 10.96 0.60
C THR A 6 10.81 10.25 1.52
N SER A 7 10.64 10.36 2.84
CA SER A 7 11.57 9.73 3.80
C SER A 7 11.67 8.20 3.64
N PRO A 8 10.58 7.45 3.36
CA PRO A 8 10.68 6.02 3.13
C PRO A 8 11.66 5.63 2.02
N TYR A 9 11.82 6.44 0.96
CA TYR A 9 12.80 6.15 -0.09
C TYR A 9 14.24 6.29 0.39
N ILE A 10 14.51 7.28 1.24
CA ILE A 10 15.83 7.45 1.87
C ILE A 10 16.12 6.26 2.78
N PHE A 11 15.14 5.84 3.58
CA PHE A 11 15.30 4.69 4.49
C PHE A 11 15.46 3.38 3.72
N MET A 12 14.66 3.15 2.67
CA MET A 12 14.82 1.98 1.79
C MET A 12 16.19 1.96 1.14
N LEU A 13 16.74 3.10 0.70
CA LEU A 13 18.08 3.15 0.12
C LEU A 13 19.17 2.77 1.13
N ILE A 14 19.09 3.31 2.35
CA ILE A 14 20.03 2.99 3.44
C ILE A 14 19.94 1.50 3.80
N LEU A 15 18.72 0.98 3.96
CA LEU A 15 18.47 -0.43 4.27
C LEU A 15 18.87 -1.35 3.11
N LEU A 16 18.74 -0.92 1.86
CA LEU A 16 19.19 -1.68 0.69
C LEU A 16 20.71 -1.80 0.69
N ILE A 17 21.43 -0.67 0.82
CA ILE A 17 22.90 -0.68 0.89
C ILE A 17 23.36 -1.58 2.03
N ARG A 18 22.69 -1.50 3.19
CA ARG A 18 23.00 -2.40 4.29
C ARG A 18 22.70 -3.86 3.94
N GLY A 19 21.52 -4.14 3.42
CA GLY A 19 21.04 -5.48 3.07
C GLY A 19 21.97 -6.18 2.09
N VAL A 20 22.37 -5.52 0.99
CA VAL A 20 23.24 -6.12 -0.04
C VAL A 20 24.69 -6.32 0.41
N THR A 21 25.12 -5.65 1.49
CA THR A 21 26.47 -5.85 2.07
C THR A 21 26.51 -6.97 3.11
N LEU A 22 25.37 -7.59 3.43
CA LEU A 22 25.31 -8.71 4.37
C LEU A 22 25.71 -10.02 3.69
N ASP A 23 26.38 -10.88 4.46
CA ASP A 23 26.76 -12.20 3.98
C ASP A 23 25.53 -13.10 3.82
N GLY A 24 25.22 -13.52 2.59
CA GLY A 24 24.01 -14.28 2.25
C GLY A 24 22.93 -13.48 1.51
N ALA A 25 23.11 -12.18 1.32
CA ALA A 25 22.15 -11.35 0.57
C ALA A 25 21.87 -11.88 -0.84
N GLU A 26 22.89 -12.43 -1.52
CA GLU A 26 22.75 -13.03 -2.86
C GLU A 26 21.73 -14.16 -2.90
N LEU A 27 21.63 -14.99 -1.84
CA LEU A 27 20.64 -16.07 -1.77
C LEU A 27 19.23 -15.50 -1.84
N GLY A 28 18.97 -14.48 -1.04
CA GLY A 28 17.69 -13.78 -0.99
C GLY A 28 17.33 -13.11 -2.30
N LEU A 29 18.29 -12.38 -2.89
CA LEU A 29 18.09 -11.71 -4.18
C LEU A 29 17.84 -12.70 -5.33
N LYS A 30 18.52 -13.86 -5.32
CA LYS A 30 18.25 -14.94 -6.27
C LYS A 30 16.85 -15.50 -6.10
N TYR A 31 16.43 -15.76 -4.86
CA TYR A 31 15.08 -16.24 -4.58
C TYR A 31 14.01 -15.25 -5.05
N TYR A 32 14.26 -13.95 -4.91
CA TYR A 32 13.32 -12.90 -5.33
C TYR A 32 13.25 -12.69 -6.84
N LEU A 33 14.40 -12.69 -7.53
CA LEU A 33 14.50 -12.25 -8.92
C LEU A 33 14.58 -13.37 -9.94
N LEU A 34 14.99 -14.59 -9.55
CA LEU A 34 15.08 -15.69 -10.51
C LEU A 34 13.68 -16.19 -10.86
N PRO A 35 13.27 -16.11 -12.14
CA PRO A 35 11.93 -16.49 -12.53
C PRO A 35 11.78 -18.00 -12.61
N ASP A 36 10.65 -18.50 -12.12
CA ASP A 36 10.14 -19.82 -12.46
C ASP A 36 9.05 -19.68 -13.52
N TRP A 37 9.41 -19.92 -14.78
CA TRP A 37 8.50 -19.79 -15.92
C TRP A 37 7.34 -20.79 -15.90
N SER A 38 7.46 -21.88 -15.13
CA SER A 38 6.37 -22.86 -14.98
C SER A 38 5.16 -22.25 -14.27
N LYS A 39 5.40 -21.30 -13.35
CA LYS A 39 4.37 -20.59 -12.58
C LYS A 39 3.41 -19.77 -13.43
N LEU A 40 3.85 -19.29 -14.60
CA LEU A 40 2.96 -18.53 -15.50
C LEU A 40 1.79 -19.35 -16.05
N ARG A 41 1.87 -20.69 -15.98
CA ARG A 41 0.78 -21.61 -16.35
C ARG A 41 -0.27 -21.75 -15.25
N GLU A 42 0.03 -21.35 -14.02
CA GLU A 42 -0.88 -21.44 -12.89
C GLU A 42 -1.85 -20.25 -12.93
N PRO A 43 -3.17 -20.46 -13.08
CA PRO A 43 -4.13 -19.35 -13.16
C PRO A 43 -4.13 -18.48 -11.89
N GLN A 44 -3.82 -19.07 -10.74
CA GLN A 44 -3.76 -18.36 -9.46
C GLN A 44 -2.74 -17.22 -9.48
N VAL A 45 -1.60 -17.37 -10.16
CA VAL A 45 -0.56 -16.33 -10.26
C VAL A 45 -1.12 -15.06 -10.93
N TRP A 46 -2.00 -15.22 -11.91
CA TRP A 46 -2.64 -14.08 -12.59
C TRP A 46 -3.74 -13.44 -11.74
N VAL A 47 -4.49 -14.25 -10.99
CA VAL A 47 -5.48 -13.74 -10.02
C VAL A 47 -4.78 -12.92 -8.94
N ASP A 48 -3.68 -13.43 -8.40
CA ASP A 48 -2.89 -12.75 -7.37
C ASP A 48 -2.26 -11.46 -7.92
N ALA A 49 -1.69 -11.49 -9.13
CA ALA A 49 -1.14 -10.30 -9.78
C ALA A 49 -2.20 -9.21 -10.04
N GLY A 50 -3.37 -9.59 -10.58
CA GLY A 50 -4.47 -8.66 -10.80
C GLY A 50 -5.00 -8.05 -9.50
N THR A 51 -5.16 -8.89 -8.48
CA THR A 51 -5.56 -8.47 -7.13
C THR A 51 -4.54 -7.48 -6.55
N GLN A 52 -3.26 -7.82 -6.58
CA GLN A 52 -2.17 -6.97 -6.09
C GLN A 52 -2.18 -5.58 -6.76
N ILE A 53 -2.36 -5.52 -8.08
CA ILE A 53 -2.38 -4.27 -8.84
C ILE A 53 -3.61 -3.40 -8.50
N VAL A 54 -4.78 -4.00 -8.34
CA VAL A 54 -5.99 -3.26 -7.96
C VAL A 54 -5.85 -2.70 -6.53
N PHE A 55 -5.32 -3.50 -5.60
CA PHE A 55 -5.10 -3.06 -4.21
C PHE A 55 -4.03 -2.01 -4.05
N THR A 56 -2.86 -2.21 -4.65
CA THR A 56 -1.73 -1.29 -4.50
C THR A 56 -2.05 0.10 -5.02
N TYR A 57 -2.92 0.20 -6.04
CA TYR A 57 -3.37 1.48 -6.58
C TYR A 57 -4.63 2.03 -5.90
N SER A 58 -5.25 1.28 -4.98
CA SER A 58 -6.50 1.68 -4.32
C SER A 58 -7.62 2.03 -5.31
N LEU A 59 -7.71 1.28 -6.42
CA LEU A 59 -8.72 1.53 -7.45
C LEU A 59 -10.13 1.31 -6.88
N ALA A 60 -11.11 2.07 -7.36
CA ALA A 60 -12.51 2.01 -6.94
C ALA A 60 -12.80 2.25 -5.45
N LEU A 61 -11.82 2.76 -4.68
CA LEU A 61 -12.01 3.20 -3.30
C LEU A 61 -12.44 4.67 -3.19
N GLY A 62 -12.52 5.40 -4.30
CA GLY A 62 -12.91 6.82 -4.36
C GLY A 62 -11.83 7.79 -3.88
N THR A 63 -10.71 7.31 -3.33
CA THR A 63 -9.60 8.13 -2.84
C THR A 63 -8.91 8.92 -3.96
N LEU A 64 -8.58 8.26 -5.07
CA LEU A 64 -7.98 8.91 -6.23
C LEU A 64 -8.94 9.90 -6.89
N THR A 65 -10.24 9.58 -6.95
CA THR A 65 -11.28 10.49 -7.44
C THR A 65 -11.39 11.74 -6.58
N ALA A 66 -11.37 11.58 -5.25
CA ALA A 66 -11.38 12.69 -4.31
C ALA A 66 -10.12 13.58 -4.45
N LEU A 67 -8.93 12.97 -4.57
CA LEU A 67 -7.70 13.73 -4.81
C LEU A 67 -7.70 14.44 -6.17
N GLY A 68 -8.20 13.78 -7.22
CA GLY A 68 -8.39 14.36 -8.54
C GLY A 68 -9.31 15.58 -8.53
N SER A 69 -10.37 15.56 -7.71
CA SER A 69 -11.30 16.69 -7.57
C SER A 69 -10.66 17.99 -7.08
N TYR A 70 -9.47 17.92 -6.48
CA TYR A 70 -8.70 19.09 -6.02
C TYR A 70 -7.72 19.63 -7.06
N ASN A 71 -7.54 18.94 -8.19
CA ASN A 71 -6.69 19.42 -9.26
C ASN A 71 -7.32 20.62 -9.99
N LYS A 72 -6.45 21.38 -10.67
CA LYS A 72 -6.92 22.40 -11.62
C LYS A 72 -7.59 21.72 -12.80
N PHE A 73 -8.62 22.35 -13.37
CA PHE A 73 -9.41 21.79 -14.46
C PHE A 73 -8.59 21.38 -15.71
N HIS A 74 -7.51 22.12 -16.03
CA HIS A 74 -6.61 21.80 -17.15
C HIS A 74 -5.30 21.12 -16.71
N HIS A 75 -5.31 20.44 -15.56
CA HIS A 75 -4.16 19.68 -15.09
C HIS A 75 -3.94 18.42 -15.93
N ASN A 76 -2.69 18.04 -16.16
CA ASN A 76 -2.37 16.87 -16.97
C ASN A 76 -2.43 15.58 -16.11
N ALA A 77 -3.64 15.10 -15.86
CA ALA A 77 -3.88 13.89 -15.09
C ALA A 77 -3.30 12.61 -15.74
N PHE A 78 -3.22 12.58 -17.07
CA PHE A 78 -2.64 11.43 -17.81
C PHE A 78 -1.14 11.27 -17.56
N ARG A 79 -0.38 12.36 -17.54
CA ARG A 79 1.04 12.31 -17.19
C ARG A 79 1.23 11.80 -15.76
N ASP A 80 0.44 12.32 -14.84
CA ASP A 80 0.57 12.02 -13.42
C ASP A 80 0.15 10.57 -13.12
N SER A 81 -0.83 10.00 -13.84
CA SER A 81 -1.21 8.59 -13.71
C SER A 81 -0.11 7.63 -14.17
N ILE A 82 0.62 7.96 -15.24
CA ILE A 82 1.80 7.20 -15.68
C ILE A 82 2.89 7.27 -14.61
N ILE A 83 3.21 8.47 -14.12
CA ILE A 83 4.24 8.66 -13.09
C ILE A 83 3.88 7.89 -11.82
N PHE A 84 2.64 8.00 -11.36
CA PHE A 84 2.11 7.27 -10.20
C PHE A 84 2.28 5.75 -10.35
N SER A 85 1.90 5.20 -11.52
CA SER A 85 2.01 3.77 -11.81
C SER A 85 3.46 3.27 -11.80
N CYS A 86 4.36 4.03 -12.43
CA CYS A 86 5.79 3.72 -12.46
C CYS A 86 6.41 3.78 -11.06
N ILE A 87 6.12 4.84 -10.30
CA ILE A 87 6.67 5.02 -8.94
C ILE A 87 6.19 3.91 -8.01
N ASN A 88 4.90 3.59 -8.01
CA ASN A 88 4.36 2.52 -7.16
C ASN A 88 5.02 1.15 -7.45
N SER A 89 5.16 0.82 -8.73
CA SER A 89 5.78 -0.44 -9.15
C SER A 89 7.26 -0.46 -8.80
N PHE A 90 7.98 0.65 -9.03
CA PHE A 90 9.37 0.79 -8.64
C PHE A 90 9.57 0.63 -7.13
N THR A 91 8.71 1.27 -6.32
CA THR A 91 8.74 1.17 -4.87
C THR A 91 8.53 -0.26 -4.38
N SER A 92 7.58 -0.97 -4.99
CA SER A 92 7.33 -2.39 -4.67
C SER A 92 8.56 -3.25 -5.00
N LEU A 93 9.20 -3.01 -6.15
CA LEU A 93 10.43 -3.71 -6.53
C LEU A 93 11.58 -3.41 -5.57
N LEU A 94 11.78 -2.13 -5.23
CA LEU A 94 12.80 -1.66 -4.30
C LEU A 94 12.61 -2.26 -2.90
N ALA A 95 11.37 -2.25 -2.39
CA ALA A 95 11.03 -2.87 -1.12
C ALA A 95 11.33 -4.38 -1.12
N GLY A 96 11.01 -5.08 -2.21
CA GLY A 96 11.36 -6.48 -2.39
C GLY A 96 12.87 -6.72 -2.29
N LEU A 97 13.70 -5.89 -2.92
CA LEU A 97 15.16 -5.98 -2.81
C LEU A 97 15.64 -5.77 -1.36
N VAL A 98 15.08 -4.79 -0.64
CA VAL A 98 15.40 -4.52 0.77
C VAL A 98 15.04 -5.73 1.65
N ILE A 99 13.83 -6.27 1.51
CA ILE A 99 13.37 -7.39 2.34
C ILE A 99 14.17 -8.65 2.04
N PHE A 100 14.26 -9.05 0.77
CA PHE A 100 14.90 -10.32 0.42
C PHE A 100 16.42 -10.31 0.63
N SER A 101 17.11 -9.17 0.48
CA SER A 101 18.54 -9.10 0.84
C SER A 101 18.81 -9.37 2.33
N VAL A 102 17.94 -8.88 3.22
CA VAL A 102 18.01 -9.13 4.66
C VAL A 102 17.59 -10.56 5.03
N LEU A 103 16.55 -11.10 4.40
CA LEU A 103 16.12 -12.49 4.63
C LEU A 103 17.15 -13.51 4.14
N GLY A 104 17.85 -13.23 3.03
CA GLY A 104 18.95 -14.08 2.57
C GLY A 104 20.08 -14.20 3.59
N PHE A 105 20.42 -13.09 4.27
CA PHE A 105 21.36 -13.08 5.38
C PHE A 105 20.89 -13.94 6.55
N MET A 106 19.62 -13.80 6.96
CA MET A 106 19.03 -14.60 8.05
C MET A 106 19.03 -16.09 7.72
N ALA A 107 18.55 -16.46 6.52
CA ALA A 107 18.54 -17.84 6.03
C ALA A 107 19.94 -18.45 6.05
N LYS A 108 20.96 -17.70 5.59
CA LYS A 108 22.36 -18.16 5.62
C LYS A 108 22.88 -18.35 7.04
N ARG A 109 22.59 -17.43 7.96
CA ARG A 109 23.06 -17.54 9.36
C ARG A 109 22.42 -18.69 10.12
N GLN A 110 21.13 -18.93 9.87
CA GLN A 110 20.35 -19.96 10.56
C GLN A 110 20.48 -21.34 9.89
N GLY A 111 21.00 -21.40 8.66
CA GLY A 111 21.10 -22.65 7.90
C GLY A 111 19.75 -23.20 7.45
N VAL A 112 18.77 -22.31 7.24
CA VAL A 112 17.39 -22.65 6.81
C VAL A 112 17.14 -22.16 5.39
N SER A 113 16.04 -22.62 4.77
CA SER A 113 15.68 -22.15 3.43
C SER A 113 15.07 -20.75 3.47
N ILE A 114 15.13 -20.02 2.35
CA ILE A 114 14.50 -18.69 2.26
C ILE A 114 12.97 -18.79 2.35
N ALA A 115 12.38 -19.88 1.85
CA ALA A 115 10.95 -20.11 1.93
C ALA A 115 10.46 -20.19 3.38
N ASP A 116 11.27 -20.73 4.29
CA ASP A 116 10.92 -20.86 5.72
C ASP A 116 10.93 -19.52 6.46
N VAL A 117 11.67 -18.52 5.97
CA VAL A 117 11.79 -17.19 6.58
C VAL A 117 10.97 -16.11 5.86
N ALA A 118 10.46 -16.43 4.67
CA ALA A 118 9.71 -15.52 3.81
C ALA A 118 8.19 -15.75 3.89
N GLU A 119 7.66 -15.99 5.09
CA GLU A 119 6.20 -16.07 5.29
C GLU A 119 5.53 -14.73 4.99
N SER A 120 4.47 -14.74 4.20
CA SER A 120 3.73 -13.53 3.79
C SER A 120 2.89 -12.94 4.94
N GLY A 121 2.58 -11.65 4.84
CA GLY A 121 1.69 -10.94 5.76
C GLY A 121 2.44 -10.17 6.85
N PRO A 122 1.74 -9.73 7.91
CA PRO A 122 2.35 -8.91 8.97
C PRO A 122 3.54 -9.59 9.66
N GLY A 123 3.54 -10.92 9.75
CA GLY A 123 4.65 -11.69 10.34
C GLY A 123 6.01 -11.43 9.67
N LEU A 124 6.03 -11.20 8.36
CA LEU A 124 7.26 -10.86 7.63
C LEU A 124 7.94 -9.62 8.21
N ALA A 125 7.16 -8.56 8.41
CA ALA A 125 7.65 -7.28 8.87
C ALA A 125 7.84 -7.21 10.39
N PHE A 126 7.02 -7.93 11.17
CA PHE A 126 7.01 -7.80 12.63
C PHE A 126 7.66 -8.98 13.38
N ILE A 127 8.02 -10.06 12.69
CA ILE A 127 8.71 -11.23 13.27
C ILE A 127 10.02 -11.50 12.53
N ALA A 128 9.95 -11.87 11.25
CA ALA A 128 11.13 -12.29 10.50
C ALA A 128 12.15 -11.16 10.31
N TYR A 129 11.70 -9.97 9.91
CA TYR A 129 12.61 -8.84 9.67
C TYR A 129 13.31 -8.35 10.96
N PRO A 130 12.61 -8.14 12.10
CA PRO A 130 13.25 -7.79 13.36
C PRO A 130 14.22 -8.87 13.86
N GLU A 131 13.90 -10.15 13.66
CA GLU A 131 14.78 -11.26 13.98
C GLU A 131 16.08 -11.22 13.15
N ALA A 132 15.97 -10.94 11.85
CA ALA A 132 17.14 -10.75 11.00
C ALA A 132 17.98 -9.53 11.43
N VAL A 133 17.32 -8.41 11.77
CA VAL A 133 17.99 -7.19 12.23
C VAL A 133 18.71 -7.38 13.56
N ALA A 134 18.13 -8.16 14.49
CA ALA A 134 18.74 -8.45 15.79
C ALA A 134 20.11 -9.15 15.68
N GLN A 135 20.36 -9.83 14.56
CA GLN A 135 21.63 -10.51 14.28
C GLN A 135 22.70 -9.60 13.66
N MET A 136 22.37 -8.35 13.34
CA MET A 136 23.27 -7.37 12.74
C MET A 136 23.98 -6.52 13.79
N PRO A 137 25.23 -6.07 13.55
CA PRO A 137 25.83 -5.02 14.35
C PRO A 137 25.00 -3.73 14.25
N ALA A 138 24.91 -3.00 15.37
CA ALA A 138 24.07 -1.80 15.51
C ALA A 138 22.57 -2.06 15.27
N ALA A 139 22.05 -3.22 15.65
CA ALA A 139 20.63 -3.60 15.53
C ALA A 139 19.62 -2.49 15.90
N PRO A 140 19.77 -1.73 17.01
CA PRO A 140 18.81 -0.67 17.35
C PRO A 140 18.65 0.40 16.26
N PHE A 141 19.74 0.76 15.57
CA PHE A 141 19.71 1.75 14.50
C PHE A 141 18.86 1.28 13.31
N TRP A 142 19.08 0.04 12.86
CA TRP A 142 18.35 -0.55 11.74
C TRP A 142 16.87 -0.76 12.07
N SER A 143 16.56 -1.21 13.29
CA SER A 143 15.17 -1.36 13.74
C SER A 143 14.42 -0.04 13.75
N VAL A 144 15.04 1.04 14.26
CA VAL A 144 14.41 2.38 14.25
C VAL A 144 14.14 2.84 12.83
N LEU A 145 15.10 2.72 11.91
CA LEU A 145 14.90 3.07 10.51
C LEU A 145 13.75 2.29 9.88
N PHE A 146 13.69 0.99 10.09
CA PHE A 146 12.68 0.12 9.52
C PHE A 146 11.27 0.39 10.06
N PHE A 147 11.11 0.50 11.38
CA PHE A 147 9.80 0.75 11.97
C PHE A 147 9.30 2.18 11.74
N VAL A 148 10.19 3.17 11.73
CA VAL A 148 9.82 4.54 11.31
C VAL A 148 9.40 4.53 9.84
N MET A 149 10.11 3.82 8.96
CA MET A 149 9.72 3.67 7.56
C MET A 149 8.32 3.07 7.42
N ILE A 150 8.02 1.93 8.07
CA ILE A 150 6.69 1.31 8.03
C ILE A 150 5.61 2.26 8.56
N LEU A 151 5.89 2.96 9.67
CA LEU A 151 4.96 3.92 10.25
C LEU A 151 4.63 5.05 9.26
N LEU A 152 5.64 5.61 8.59
CA LEU A 152 5.43 6.67 7.60
C LEU A 152 4.66 6.18 6.38
N LEU A 153 4.97 4.98 5.87
CA LEU A 153 4.23 4.35 4.77
C LEU A 153 2.75 4.15 5.11
N GLY A 154 2.46 3.61 6.30
CA GLY A 154 1.08 3.41 6.75
C GLY A 154 0.34 4.73 6.97
N LEU A 155 1.02 5.74 7.51
CA LEU A 155 0.42 7.03 7.84
C LEU A 155 -0.05 7.78 6.59
N ASP A 156 0.72 7.78 5.50
CA ASP A 156 0.29 8.41 4.24
C ASP A 156 -0.93 7.74 3.63
N SER A 157 -0.98 6.41 3.63
CA SER A 157 -2.16 5.66 3.18
C SER A 157 -3.39 6.00 4.03
N GLN A 158 -3.23 6.16 5.34
CA GLN A 158 -4.34 6.57 6.22
C GLN A 158 -4.83 7.99 5.94
N PHE A 159 -3.93 8.94 5.67
CA PHE A 159 -4.31 10.30 5.31
C PHE A 159 -5.15 10.34 4.04
N VAL A 160 -4.72 9.63 3.00
CA VAL A 160 -5.45 9.56 1.73
C VAL A 160 -6.79 8.82 1.88
N GLY A 161 -6.83 7.74 2.67
CA GLY A 161 -8.05 6.99 2.94
C GLY A 161 -9.12 7.82 3.65
N VAL A 162 -8.75 8.49 4.75
CA VAL A 162 -9.66 9.36 5.51
C VAL A 162 -10.11 10.55 4.66
N GLU A 163 -9.18 11.19 3.95
CA GLU A 163 -9.51 12.33 3.08
C GLU A 163 -10.48 11.91 1.98
N GLY A 164 -10.27 10.76 1.33
CA GLY A 164 -11.17 10.24 0.29
C GLY A 164 -12.60 10.05 0.79
N PHE A 165 -12.75 9.41 1.96
CA PHE A 165 -14.06 9.22 2.59
C PHE A 165 -14.71 10.55 2.98
N VAL A 166 -13.96 11.43 3.64
CA VAL A 166 -14.47 12.72 4.12
C VAL A 166 -14.92 13.59 2.96
N THR A 167 -14.14 13.66 1.88
CA THR A 167 -14.46 14.45 0.70
C THR A 167 -15.75 13.97 0.05
N ALA A 168 -15.93 12.65 -0.12
CA ALA A 168 -17.16 12.10 -0.66
C ALA A 168 -18.42 12.52 0.15
N ILE A 169 -18.35 12.48 1.48
CA ILE A 169 -19.48 12.88 2.34
C ILE A 169 -19.70 14.41 2.33
N VAL A 170 -18.62 15.18 2.34
CA VAL A 170 -18.69 16.66 2.31
C VAL A 170 -19.28 17.15 0.98
N ASP A 171 -18.99 16.45 -0.12
CA ASP A 171 -19.53 16.78 -1.44
C ASP A 171 -21.01 16.42 -1.57
N TYR A 172 -21.48 15.40 -0.85
CA TYR A 172 -22.89 15.06 -0.78
C TYR A 172 -23.70 16.04 0.10
N PHE A 173 -23.12 16.58 1.18
CA PHE A 173 -23.77 17.54 2.09
C PHE A 173 -23.04 18.90 2.18
N PRO A 174 -22.89 19.64 1.07
CA PRO A 174 -22.02 20.81 1.00
C PRO A 174 -22.54 21.98 1.85
N HIS A 175 -23.87 22.19 1.90
CA HIS A 175 -24.46 23.29 2.64
C HIS A 175 -24.31 23.16 4.16
N GLN A 176 -24.20 21.93 4.67
CA GLN A 176 -24.09 21.62 6.08
C GLN A 176 -22.63 21.56 6.53
N LEU A 177 -21.77 20.84 5.79
CA LEU A 177 -20.42 20.47 6.23
C LEU A 177 -19.32 21.46 5.81
N ARG A 178 -19.49 22.21 4.71
CA ARG A 178 -18.51 23.23 4.28
C ARG A 178 -18.59 24.55 5.07
N ARG A 179 -19.53 24.68 6.01
CA ARG A 179 -19.71 25.91 6.82
C ARG A 179 -18.85 25.91 8.07
N GLY A 180 -18.02 26.95 8.24
CA GLY A 180 -17.20 27.15 9.42
C GLY A 180 -16.27 25.96 9.68
N LYS A 181 -16.16 25.53 10.94
CA LYS A 181 -15.29 24.41 11.36
C LYS A 181 -15.97 23.04 11.29
N ARG A 182 -17.12 22.91 10.63
CA ARG A 182 -17.91 21.66 10.64
C ARG A 182 -17.21 20.49 9.94
N ARG A 183 -16.45 20.76 8.86
CA ARG A 183 -15.59 19.74 8.22
C ARG A 183 -14.55 19.20 9.18
N GLU A 184 -13.86 20.07 9.92
CA GLU A 184 -12.82 19.67 10.90
C GLU A 184 -13.43 18.84 12.03
N ILE A 185 -14.59 19.25 12.55
CA ILE A 185 -15.33 18.49 13.57
C ILE A 185 -15.73 17.11 13.01
N PHE A 186 -16.23 17.05 11.77
CA PHE A 186 -16.60 15.79 11.13
C PHE A 186 -15.41 14.85 10.98
N ILE A 187 -14.25 15.35 10.53
CA ILE A 187 -13.00 14.57 10.47
C ILE A 187 -12.66 14.03 11.86
N GLY A 188 -12.72 14.88 12.90
CA GLY A 188 -12.49 14.46 14.28
C GLY A 188 -13.42 13.32 14.72
N CYS A 189 -14.72 13.42 14.40
CA CYS A 189 -15.69 12.37 14.68
C CYS A 189 -15.37 11.05 13.94
N VAL A 190 -15.02 11.12 12.66
CA VAL A 190 -14.61 9.95 11.87
C VAL A 190 -13.37 9.29 12.49
N CYS A 191 -12.36 10.06 12.85
CA CYS A 191 -11.15 9.54 13.49
C CYS A 191 -11.44 8.88 14.85
N ILE A 192 -12.30 9.48 15.69
CA ILE A 192 -12.70 8.89 16.98
C ILE A 192 -13.48 7.58 16.78
N PHE A 193 -14.35 7.54 15.77
CA PHE A 193 -15.08 6.33 15.41
C PHE A 193 -14.13 5.22 14.94
N CYS A 194 -13.22 5.51 14.02
CA CYS A 194 -12.19 4.58 13.56
C CYS A 194 -11.27 4.12 14.70
N PHE A 195 -10.90 5.02 15.63
CA PHE A 195 -10.11 4.69 16.81
C PHE A 195 -10.86 3.69 17.71
N THR A 196 -12.16 3.89 17.92
CA THR A 196 -12.99 3.00 18.74
C THR A 196 -13.08 1.60 18.14
N ILE A 197 -13.20 1.48 16.81
CA ILE A 197 -13.11 0.19 16.11
C ILE A 197 -11.70 -0.38 16.25
N GLY A 198 -10.66 0.44 16.07
CA GLY A 198 -9.27 0.05 16.20
C GLY A 198 -8.92 -0.54 17.57
N LEU A 199 -9.57 -0.09 18.65
CA LEU A 199 -9.38 -0.68 20.00
C LEU A 199 -9.69 -2.18 20.02
N SER A 200 -10.61 -2.68 19.19
CA SER A 200 -10.88 -4.12 19.10
C SER A 200 -9.67 -4.92 18.62
N MET A 201 -8.83 -4.33 17.77
CA MET A 201 -7.63 -4.95 17.21
C MET A 201 -6.42 -4.91 18.16
N VAL A 202 -6.50 -4.17 19.27
CA VAL A 202 -5.43 -4.07 20.29
C VAL A 202 -5.71 -4.96 21.52
N THR A 203 -6.79 -5.73 21.50
CA THR A 203 -7.08 -6.73 22.54
C THR A 203 -6.19 -7.97 22.40
N GLU A 204 -6.14 -8.86 23.40
CA GLU A 204 -5.40 -10.13 23.35
C GLU A 204 -5.81 -11.01 22.15
N GLY A 205 -7.08 -10.94 21.74
CA GLY A 205 -7.61 -11.60 20.53
C GLY A 205 -7.57 -10.73 19.27
N GLY A 206 -6.90 -9.58 19.32
CA GLY A 206 -6.96 -8.53 18.30
C GLY A 206 -6.45 -8.97 16.94
N MET A 207 -5.48 -9.87 16.88
CA MET A 207 -4.98 -10.43 15.62
C MET A 207 -6.04 -11.19 14.84
N TYR A 208 -6.99 -11.87 15.50
CA TYR A 208 -8.10 -12.53 14.83
C TYR A 208 -9.06 -11.51 14.20
N VAL A 209 -9.33 -10.41 14.90
CA VAL A 209 -10.16 -9.31 14.38
C VAL A 209 -9.46 -8.63 13.20
N PHE A 210 -8.15 -8.36 13.33
CA PHE A 210 -7.34 -7.81 12.27
C PHE A 210 -7.40 -8.69 11.01
N GLN A 211 -7.14 -9.99 11.14
CA GLN A 211 -7.18 -10.92 10.01
C GLN A 211 -8.57 -11.03 9.36
N LEU A 212 -9.64 -10.96 10.17
CA LEU A 212 -11.01 -10.95 9.65
C LEU A 212 -11.24 -9.71 8.77
N PHE A 213 -10.83 -8.54 9.23
CA PHE A 213 -10.94 -7.30 8.46
C PHE A 213 -10.04 -7.32 7.22
N ASP A 214 -8.78 -7.69 7.36
CA ASP A 214 -7.82 -7.76 6.26
C ASP A 214 -8.31 -8.69 5.13
N TYR A 215 -8.82 -9.88 5.50
CA TYR A 215 -9.28 -10.86 4.53
C TYR A 215 -10.62 -10.51 3.89
N TYR A 216 -11.60 -9.95 4.63
CA TYR A 216 -12.97 -9.76 4.13
C TYR A 216 -13.35 -8.33 3.77
N ALA A 217 -12.75 -7.30 4.38
CA ALA A 217 -13.25 -5.92 4.24
C ALA A 217 -13.01 -5.34 2.84
N ALA A 218 -11.91 -5.70 2.19
CA ALA A 218 -11.52 -5.08 0.92
C ALA A 218 -11.26 -6.09 -0.21
N SER A 219 -10.57 -7.21 0.07
CA SER A 219 -9.94 -8.09 -0.94
C SER A 219 -10.79 -8.42 -2.19
N ARG A 220 -11.99 -9.00 -2.03
CA ARG A 220 -12.80 -9.46 -3.18
C ARG A 220 -13.82 -8.44 -3.67
N ILE A 221 -14.27 -7.54 -2.79
CA ILE A 221 -15.32 -6.57 -3.10
C ILE A 221 -14.79 -5.48 -4.02
N VAL A 222 -13.55 -5.03 -3.81
CA VAL A 222 -12.94 -3.96 -4.61
C VAL A 222 -12.80 -4.36 -6.07
N LEU A 223 -12.46 -5.61 -6.38
CA LEU A 223 -12.38 -6.10 -7.77
C LEU A 223 -13.73 -5.98 -8.50
N VAL A 224 -14.82 -6.37 -7.83
CA VAL A 224 -16.18 -6.28 -8.38
C VAL A 224 -16.59 -4.82 -8.56
N MET A 225 -16.27 -3.97 -7.58
CA MET A 225 -16.51 -2.52 -7.68
C MET A 225 -15.74 -1.89 -8.84
N THR A 226 -14.45 -2.21 -9.00
CA THR A 226 -13.64 -1.73 -10.13
C THR A 226 -14.22 -2.18 -11.46
N PHE A 227 -14.67 -3.44 -11.58
CA PHE A 227 -15.32 -3.93 -12.80
C PHE A 227 -16.57 -3.11 -13.15
N PHE A 228 -17.48 -2.90 -12.18
CA PHE A 228 -18.68 -2.11 -12.43
C PHE A 228 -18.39 -0.65 -12.73
N GLU A 229 -17.42 -0.04 -12.06
CA GLU A 229 -16.99 1.33 -12.33
C GLU A 229 -16.48 1.47 -13.77
N CYS A 230 -15.61 0.56 -14.23
CA CYS A 230 -15.15 0.53 -15.62
C CYS A 230 -16.31 0.34 -16.60
N VAL A 231 -17.25 -0.57 -16.33
CA VAL A 231 -18.42 -0.80 -17.20
C VAL A 231 -19.30 0.44 -17.29
N VAL A 232 -19.59 1.08 -16.15
CA VAL A 232 -20.41 2.29 -16.11
C VAL A 232 -19.74 3.42 -16.89
N VAL A 233 -18.45 3.66 -16.68
CA VAL A 233 -17.71 4.74 -17.37
C VAL A 233 -17.60 4.45 -18.87
N ALA A 234 -17.23 3.23 -19.27
CA ALA A 234 -16.97 2.90 -20.66
C ALA A 234 -18.26 2.78 -21.51
N TYR A 235 -19.31 2.12 -20.98
CA TYR A 235 -20.48 1.72 -21.77
C TYR A 235 -21.76 2.48 -21.43
N ILE A 236 -21.97 2.91 -20.18
CA ILE A 236 -23.22 3.59 -19.77
C ILE A 236 -23.07 5.11 -19.93
N TYR A 237 -22.00 5.68 -19.37
CA TYR A 237 -21.66 7.09 -19.55
C TYR A 237 -21.13 7.36 -20.97
N GLY A 238 -20.39 6.38 -21.51
CA GLY A 238 -19.85 6.38 -22.87
C GLY A 238 -18.45 6.99 -22.95
N MET A 239 -17.53 6.30 -23.62
CA MET A 239 -16.16 6.80 -23.88
C MET A 239 -16.11 8.06 -24.75
N PHE A 240 -17.15 8.29 -25.56
CA PHE A 240 -17.27 9.45 -26.45
C PHE A 240 -18.62 10.12 -26.19
N PRO A 241 -18.72 11.08 -25.26
CA PRO A 241 -19.89 11.93 -25.24
C PRO A 241 -19.93 12.70 -26.58
N GLU A 242 -21.08 12.73 -27.24
CA GLU A 242 -21.35 13.47 -28.50
C GLU A 242 -21.00 14.98 -28.42
N LYS A 243 -20.50 15.46 -27.28
CA LYS A 243 -20.16 16.86 -26.98
C LYS A 243 -18.71 17.09 -26.54
N GLY A 244 -17.77 16.22 -26.89
CA GLY A 244 -16.32 16.52 -26.76
C GLY A 244 -15.81 16.67 -25.32
N ILE A 245 -16.54 16.16 -24.33
CA ILE A 245 -16.05 16.06 -22.95
C ILE A 245 -15.23 14.78 -22.85
N LEU A 246 -13.95 14.84 -23.18
CA LEU A 246 -13.03 13.78 -22.77
C LEU A 246 -13.10 13.69 -21.23
N LEU A 247 -13.22 12.48 -20.70
CA LEU A 247 -13.17 12.18 -19.27
C LEU A 247 -11.85 12.72 -18.67
N THR A 248 -11.90 13.90 -18.08
CA THR A 248 -10.84 14.40 -17.19
C THR A 248 -11.31 14.17 -15.76
N PHE A 249 -10.79 13.11 -15.14
CA PHE A 249 -10.70 12.98 -13.69
C PHE A 249 -9.53 13.80 -13.16
#